data_AF-A0A1Y1ZSJ9-F1
#
_entry.id   AF-A0A1Y1ZSJ9-F1
#
_cell.length_a   1.000
_cell.length_b   1.000
_cell.length_c   1.000
_cell.angle_alpha   90.00
_cell.angle_beta   90.00
_cell.angle_gamma   90.00
#
_symmetry.space_group_name_H-M   'P 1'
#
loop_
_entity.id
_entity.type
_entity.pdbx_description
1 polymer ?
#
loop_
_entity_poly.entity_id
_entity_poly.type
_entity_poly.pdbx_seq_one_letter_code
_entity_poly.pdbx_strand_id
1 'polypeptide(L)'
;MSTSIALQDLHPSGSPTQQAGTVRRRHTSADSDAYSDRFLSQHDLASPSPETHIDSQAFNPTHTYWISPHGSLAKEIKILDLTPFITLPYTGLTPAYKDHIKKTLKDHSYSPVYMVQRNNWWSLKYKVTSDTRTVTGDEPSKTIAEWKHPWHSGGEAILSFPLDSQNCTHPISLKNKRFGFSTETFTLESRPFIWKKDTCWNYQDMTLYKVFGSGKQERRVEVAKYAQKWWGGWVTGGTLVVDEKEVDGLVACLTLMVVLKKRRQRQAERSGGGGGNGGG
;
A
#
# COMPACT_ATOMS: atom_id res chain seq x y z
N MET A 1 28.31 -32.60 38.38
CA MET A 1 28.10 -33.89 37.70
C MET A 1 27.97 -33.59 36.22
N SER A 2 28.89 -34.14 35.42
CA SER A 2 29.12 -33.80 34.02
C SER A 2 28.64 -34.96 33.15
N THR A 3 27.83 -34.69 32.12
CA THR A 3 27.41 -35.69 31.13
C THR A 3 27.50 -35.10 29.74
N SER A 4 28.54 -35.52 29.03
CA SER A 4 28.76 -35.36 27.60
C SER A 4 27.95 -36.41 26.84
N ILE A 5 27.35 -36.05 25.69
CA ILE A 5 26.79 -37.02 24.73
C ILE A 5 27.39 -36.74 23.35
N ALA A 6 27.79 -37.82 22.70
CA ALA A 6 28.69 -37.91 21.57
C ALA A 6 28.06 -37.55 20.21
N LEU A 7 28.89 -36.94 19.37
CA LEU A 7 28.74 -36.86 17.91
C LEU A 7 28.94 -38.25 17.30
N GLN A 8 28.05 -38.66 16.41
CA GLN A 8 28.24 -39.81 15.54
C GLN A 8 28.51 -39.34 14.11
N ASP A 9 29.67 -39.78 13.62
CA ASP A 9 30.14 -39.68 12.25
C ASP A 9 29.25 -40.45 11.28
N LEU A 10 28.93 -39.85 10.13
CA LEU A 10 28.39 -40.54 8.96
C LEU A 10 29.37 -40.36 7.81
N HIS A 11 30.00 -41.47 7.43
CA HIS A 11 30.85 -41.60 6.25
C HIS A 11 30.04 -41.49 4.94
N PRO A 12 30.60 -40.90 3.88
CA PRO A 12 30.04 -40.93 2.54
C PRO A 12 30.48 -42.18 1.78
N SER A 13 29.53 -42.90 1.18
CA SER A 13 29.83 -43.97 0.23
C SER A 13 28.84 -43.93 -0.94
N GLY A 14 29.38 -44.12 -2.16
CA GLY A 14 28.59 -44.54 -3.32
C GLY A 14 28.43 -43.51 -4.44
N SER A 15 29.32 -43.57 -5.41
CA SER A 15 29.25 -42.95 -6.74
C SER A 15 28.01 -43.37 -7.55
N PRO A 16 27.31 -42.45 -8.24
CA PRO A 16 26.40 -42.80 -9.32
C PRO A 16 27.09 -42.71 -10.69
N THR A 17 27.14 -43.85 -11.35
CA THR A 17 27.54 -44.09 -12.73
C THR A 17 26.74 -43.20 -13.69
N GLN A 18 27.47 -42.46 -14.55
CA GLN A 18 26.91 -41.74 -15.69
C GLN A 18 26.29 -42.74 -16.67
N GLN A 19 24.97 -42.71 -16.82
CA GLN A 19 24.30 -43.22 -18.02
C GLN A 19 23.77 -42.05 -18.84
N ALA A 20 24.31 -41.93 -20.05
CA ALA A 20 23.93 -40.97 -21.06
C ALA A 20 22.47 -41.18 -21.47
N GLY A 21 21.60 -40.28 -21.02
CA GLY A 21 20.20 -40.22 -21.47
C GLY A 21 20.12 -39.71 -22.90
N THR A 22 19.69 -40.58 -23.81
CA THR A 22 19.41 -40.24 -25.21
C THR A 22 18.22 -39.28 -25.28
N VAL A 23 18.45 -38.07 -25.80
CA VAL A 23 17.42 -37.04 -26.04
C VAL A 23 16.47 -37.52 -27.13
N ARG A 24 15.27 -38.01 -26.74
CA ARG A 24 14.15 -38.22 -27.66
C ARG A 24 13.55 -36.86 -28.05
N ARG A 25 13.94 -36.34 -29.21
CA ARG A 25 13.20 -35.28 -29.92
C ARG A 25 11.81 -35.81 -30.27
N ARG A 26 10.76 -35.25 -29.67
CA ARG A 26 9.40 -35.36 -30.21
C ARG A 26 9.29 -34.42 -31.40
N HIS A 27 9.08 -34.98 -32.58
CA HIS A 27 8.48 -34.27 -33.70
C HIS A 27 7.00 -34.07 -33.39
N THR A 28 6.60 -32.83 -33.08
CA THR A 28 5.20 -32.44 -33.14
C THR A 28 4.95 -31.85 -34.52
N SER A 29 4.21 -32.60 -35.31
CA SER A 29 3.64 -32.25 -36.60
C SER A 29 2.82 -30.96 -36.50
N ALA A 30 3.07 -30.07 -37.45
CA ALA A 30 2.10 -29.09 -37.92
C ALA A 30 0.89 -29.84 -38.48
N ASP A 31 -0.32 -29.53 -38.01
CA ASP A 31 -1.38 -29.00 -38.88
C ASP A 31 -2.63 -28.62 -38.08
N SER A 32 -3.30 -27.59 -38.61
CA SER A 32 -4.72 -27.26 -38.45
C SER A 32 -5.36 -27.30 -37.05
N ASP A 33 -5.63 -26.12 -36.49
CA ASP A 33 -7.00 -25.62 -36.60
C ASP A 33 -7.08 -24.13 -36.28
N ALA A 34 -7.26 -23.37 -37.35
CA ALA A 34 -7.77 -22.03 -37.31
C ALA A 34 -9.24 -22.10 -36.91
N TYR A 35 -9.59 -21.78 -35.67
CA TYR A 35 -10.88 -21.17 -35.36
C TYR A 35 -10.88 -20.56 -33.95
N SER A 36 -11.35 -19.32 -33.88
CA SER A 36 -11.85 -18.65 -32.67
C SER A 36 -10.85 -18.30 -31.56
N ASP A 37 -10.18 -17.15 -31.71
CA ASP A 37 -10.23 -16.15 -30.63
C ASP A 37 -10.07 -14.73 -31.21
N ARG A 38 -11.06 -14.35 -32.03
CA ARG A 38 -11.21 -13.03 -32.64
C ARG A 38 -12.13 -12.12 -31.81
N PHE A 39 -12.10 -12.26 -30.48
CA PHE A 39 -12.97 -11.54 -29.54
C PHE A 39 -12.24 -10.67 -28.50
N LEU A 40 -10.99 -10.29 -28.75
CA LEU A 40 -10.42 -9.09 -28.13
C LEU A 40 -10.60 -7.94 -29.11
N SER A 41 -11.84 -7.43 -29.13
CA SER A 41 -12.20 -6.19 -29.80
C SER A 41 -11.27 -5.08 -29.35
N GLN A 42 -10.37 -4.78 -30.26
CA GLN A 42 -9.78 -3.51 -30.62
C GLN A 42 -10.82 -2.37 -30.64
N HIS A 43 -11.36 -2.02 -29.47
CA HIS A 43 -12.20 -0.85 -29.22
C HIS A 43 -11.85 -0.26 -27.85
N ASP A 44 -10.61 0.21 -27.72
CA ASP A 44 -10.27 1.31 -26.81
C ASP A 44 -9.11 2.11 -27.44
N LEU A 45 -9.26 2.40 -28.74
CA LEU A 45 -8.60 3.54 -29.35
C LEU A 45 -9.28 4.79 -28.78
N ALA A 46 -8.57 5.43 -27.85
CA ALA A 46 -8.55 6.88 -27.68
C ALA A 46 -9.92 7.59 -27.84
N SER A 47 -10.84 7.36 -26.93
CA SER A 47 -11.72 8.47 -26.54
C SER A 47 -10.90 9.35 -25.61
N PRO A 48 -10.60 10.62 -25.95
CA PRO A 48 -10.07 11.56 -24.98
C PRO A 48 -11.08 11.61 -23.85
N SER A 49 -10.72 11.03 -22.70
CA SER A 49 -11.53 11.16 -21.49
C SER A 49 -11.81 12.64 -21.30
N PRO A 50 -13.07 13.06 -21.06
CA PRO A 50 -13.37 14.46 -20.82
C PRO A 50 -12.39 14.96 -19.77
N GLU A 51 -11.65 16.01 -20.11
CA GLU A 51 -10.71 16.67 -19.21
C GLU A 51 -11.48 17.01 -17.93
N THR A 52 -11.36 16.15 -16.92
CA THR A 52 -11.97 16.41 -15.63
C THR A 52 -11.28 17.67 -15.12
N HIS A 53 -12.02 18.77 -15.05
CA HIS A 53 -11.51 20.04 -14.54
C HIS A 53 -10.99 19.79 -13.12
N ILE A 54 -9.66 19.73 -13.00
CA ILE A 54 -8.99 19.80 -11.70
C ILE A 54 -9.21 21.24 -11.27
N ASP A 55 -9.95 21.44 -10.18
CA ASP A 55 -10.16 22.79 -9.68
C ASP A 55 -8.79 23.28 -9.18
N SER A 56 -8.31 24.42 -9.69
CA SER A 56 -6.96 24.94 -9.42
C SER A 56 -6.78 25.46 -7.99
N GLN A 57 -7.63 25.03 -7.04
CA GLN A 57 -7.47 25.36 -5.64
C GLN A 57 -6.10 24.87 -5.18
N ALA A 58 -5.29 25.79 -4.66
CA ALA A 58 -3.97 25.46 -4.17
C ALA A 58 -4.08 24.44 -3.03
N PHE A 59 -3.39 23.31 -3.17
CA PHE A 59 -3.30 22.30 -2.13
C PHE A 59 -2.48 22.84 -0.95
N ASN A 60 -3.12 22.99 0.21
CA ASN A 60 -2.54 23.58 1.41
C ASN A 60 -2.54 22.56 2.57
N PRO A 61 -1.64 21.57 2.57
CA PRO A 61 -1.61 20.57 3.62
C PRO A 61 -1.30 21.20 4.97
N THR A 62 -2.01 20.72 5.99
CA THR A 62 -1.85 21.13 7.38
C THR A 62 -0.97 20.18 8.17
N HIS A 63 -0.89 18.92 7.74
CA HIS A 63 -0.22 17.85 8.48
C HIS A 63 0.72 17.03 7.60
N THR A 64 1.80 16.54 8.21
CA THR A 64 2.81 15.71 7.58
C THR A 64 3.05 14.45 8.40
N TYR A 65 2.60 13.33 7.87
CA TYR A 65 2.76 12.01 8.45
C TYR A 65 3.91 11.23 7.82
N TRP A 66 4.60 10.46 8.64
CA TRP A 66 5.57 9.47 8.19
C TRP A 66 5.08 8.06 8.50
N ILE A 67 4.89 7.26 7.44
CA ILE A 67 4.54 5.85 7.55
C ILE A 67 5.83 5.03 7.51
N SER A 68 6.12 4.33 8.59
CA SER A 68 7.34 3.55 8.72
C SER A 68 7.50 2.53 7.58
N PRO A 69 8.73 2.33 7.07
CA PRO A 69 9.04 1.26 6.14
C PRO A 69 8.55 -0.10 6.61
N HIS A 70 7.80 -0.81 5.77
CA HIS A 70 7.23 -2.11 6.10
C HIS A 70 7.05 -3.02 4.87
N GLY A 71 7.15 -4.33 5.10
CA GLY A 71 6.86 -5.38 4.13
C GLY A 71 5.48 -6.02 4.32
N SER A 72 5.19 -7.09 3.57
CA SER A 72 3.90 -7.82 3.64
C SER A 72 3.68 -8.58 4.96
N LEU A 73 4.78 -8.90 5.67
CA LEU A 73 4.79 -9.65 6.93
C LEU A 73 5.13 -8.76 8.14
N ALA A 74 5.13 -7.44 7.98
CA ALA A 74 5.34 -6.53 9.09
C ALA A 74 4.28 -6.78 10.17
N LYS A 75 4.73 -7.09 11.39
CA LYS A 75 3.84 -7.28 12.54
C LYS A 75 3.24 -5.95 12.97
N GLU A 76 4.02 -4.88 12.85
CA GLU A 76 3.66 -3.53 13.27
C GLU A 76 4.10 -2.51 12.22
N ILE A 77 3.29 -1.47 12.05
CA ILE A 77 3.57 -0.33 11.20
C ILE A 77 3.31 0.92 12.05
N LYS A 78 4.34 1.75 12.18
CA LYS A 78 4.29 2.99 12.97
C LYS A 78 3.96 4.16 12.05
N ILE A 79 3.07 5.03 12.49
CA ILE A 79 2.75 6.30 11.84
C ILE A 79 3.18 7.39 12.80
N LEU A 80 4.12 8.23 12.36
CA LEU A 80 4.60 9.38 13.11
C LEU A 80 3.93 10.64 12.56
N ASP A 81 3.49 11.53 13.44
CA ASP A 81 3.17 12.89 13.04
C ASP A 81 4.44 13.73 13.11
N LEU A 82 4.89 14.23 11.96
CA LEU A 82 6.05 15.09 11.86
C LEU A 82 5.68 16.57 11.85
N THR A 83 4.40 16.92 11.79
CA THR A 83 3.90 18.30 11.66
C THR A 83 4.55 19.28 12.64
N PRO A 84 4.67 18.97 13.95
CA PRO A 84 5.28 19.89 14.92
C PRO A 84 6.77 20.18 14.66
N PHE A 85 7.43 19.34 13.87
CA PHE A 85 8.87 19.36 13.64
C PHE A 85 9.27 19.81 12.24
N ILE A 86 8.31 20.00 11.34
CA ILE A 86 8.56 20.52 10.00
C ILE A 86 8.37 22.03 10.01
N THR A 87 9.47 22.76 9.95
CA THR A 87 9.43 24.24 9.91
C THR A 87 9.37 24.80 8.49
N LEU A 88 9.69 23.98 7.49
CA LEU A 88 9.68 24.38 6.10
C LEU A 88 8.24 24.41 5.55
N PRO A 89 7.76 25.54 5.00
CA PRO A 89 6.44 25.60 4.37
C PRO A 89 6.30 24.60 3.22
N TYR A 90 5.12 24.01 3.10
CA TYR A 90 4.86 23.07 2.02
C TYR A 90 4.69 23.80 0.69
N THR A 91 5.61 23.56 -0.24
CA THR A 91 5.55 24.02 -1.64
C THR A 91 5.49 22.85 -2.63
N GLY A 92 5.15 21.66 -2.12
CA GLY A 92 5.26 20.38 -2.83
C GLY A 92 6.25 19.44 -2.17
N LEU A 93 6.24 18.18 -2.61
CA LEU A 93 7.20 17.14 -2.19
C LEU A 93 8.57 17.32 -2.90
N THR A 94 9.11 18.54 -2.82
CA THR A 94 10.38 18.96 -3.42
C THR A 94 11.56 18.27 -2.76
N PRO A 95 12.74 18.21 -3.41
CA PRO A 95 13.96 17.69 -2.79
C PRO A 95 14.28 18.34 -1.44
N ALA A 96 14.11 19.67 -1.32
CA ALA A 96 14.33 20.40 -0.07
C ALA A 96 13.39 19.95 1.05
N TYR A 97 12.09 19.78 0.76
CA TYR A 97 11.11 19.30 1.73
C TYR A 97 11.38 17.86 2.14
N LYS A 98 11.71 17.02 1.17
CA LYS A 98 12.15 15.63 1.36
C LYS A 98 13.38 15.57 2.29
N ASP A 99 14.43 16.31 2.00
CA ASP A 99 15.65 16.32 2.83
C ASP A 99 15.38 16.84 4.24
N HIS A 100 14.48 17.81 4.40
CA HIS A 100 14.04 18.28 5.71
C HIS A 100 13.37 17.16 6.52
N ILE A 101 12.40 16.43 5.93
CA ILE A 101 11.78 15.25 6.57
C ILE A 101 12.82 14.21 6.96
N LYS A 102 13.77 13.91 6.06
CA LYS A 102 14.83 12.94 6.32
C LYS A 102 15.72 13.39 7.48
N LYS A 103 16.01 14.69 7.60
CA LYS A 103 16.75 15.26 8.73
C LYS A 103 15.93 15.14 10.02
N THR A 104 14.66 15.51 9.99
CA THR A 104 13.72 15.38 11.11
C THR A 104 13.72 13.94 11.63
N LEU A 105 13.50 12.95 10.76
CA LEU A 105 13.45 11.52 11.13
C LEU A 105 14.73 10.93 11.75
N LYS A 106 15.88 11.61 11.65
CA LYS A 106 17.13 11.17 12.31
C LYS A 106 17.14 11.49 13.80
N ASP A 107 16.35 12.46 14.24
CA ASP A 107 16.10 12.67 15.65
C ASP A 107 15.24 11.48 16.14
N HIS A 108 15.69 10.75 17.15
CA HIS A 108 15.04 9.50 17.57
C HIS A 108 13.99 9.71 18.67
N SER A 109 13.63 10.97 18.95
CA SER A 109 12.75 11.36 20.05
C SER A 109 11.26 11.19 19.78
N TYR A 110 10.87 10.71 18.60
CA TYR A 110 9.45 10.63 18.22
C TYR A 110 8.75 9.40 18.78
N SER A 111 7.64 9.63 19.47
CA SER A 111 6.64 8.60 19.72
C SER A 111 5.71 8.49 18.51
N PRO A 112 5.35 7.27 18.07
CA PRO A 112 4.27 7.11 17.10
C PRO A 112 3.00 7.78 17.59
N VAL A 113 2.20 8.29 16.66
CA VAL A 113 0.84 8.75 16.98
C VAL A 113 -0.14 7.60 16.79
N TYR A 114 0.09 6.80 15.74
CA TYR A 114 -0.71 5.62 15.45
C TYR A 114 0.18 4.40 15.22
N MET A 115 -0.33 3.25 15.65
CA MET A 115 0.31 1.96 15.44
C MET A 115 -0.70 0.99 14.82
N VAL A 116 -0.34 0.44 13.66
CA VAL A 116 -1.13 -0.58 12.97
C VAL A 116 -0.49 -1.94 13.22
N GLN A 117 -1.18 -2.78 13.98
CA GLN A 117 -0.73 -4.11 14.38
C GLN A 117 -1.49 -5.19 13.63
N ARG A 118 -0.74 -6.19 13.14
CA ARG A 118 -1.32 -7.37 12.50
C ARG A 118 -1.92 -8.30 13.55
N ASN A 119 -3.22 -8.59 13.44
CA ASN A 119 -3.95 -9.42 14.41
C ASN A 119 -3.99 -10.91 14.04
N ASN A 120 -3.60 -11.29 12.82
CA ASN A 120 -3.56 -12.70 12.40
C ASN A 120 -2.38 -13.04 11.50
N TRP A 121 -2.04 -14.33 11.43
CA TRP A 121 -0.92 -14.81 10.59
C TRP A 121 -1.06 -14.43 9.11
N TRP A 122 -2.30 -14.49 8.60
CA TRP A 122 -2.63 -14.22 7.19
C TRP A 122 -2.56 -12.74 6.80
N SER A 123 -2.27 -11.82 7.72
CA SER A 123 -2.19 -10.38 7.42
C SER A 123 -3.49 -9.84 6.79
N LEU A 124 -4.66 -10.31 7.27
CA LEU A 124 -6.00 -9.90 6.78
C LEU A 124 -6.79 -9.08 7.79
N LYS A 125 -6.39 -9.14 9.06
CA LYS A 125 -7.00 -8.34 10.12
C LYS A 125 -5.92 -7.54 10.81
N TYR A 126 -6.17 -6.26 10.99
CA TYR A 126 -5.27 -5.33 11.64
C TYR A 126 -6.03 -4.56 12.71
N LYS A 127 -5.38 -4.31 13.83
CA LYS A 127 -5.84 -3.40 14.87
C LYS A 127 -5.03 -2.12 14.77
N VAL A 128 -5.68 -0.98 14.95
CA VAL A 128 -5.05 0.33 14.96
C VAL A 128 -5.22 0.91 16.35
N THR A 129 -4.12 1.26 17.00
CA THR A 129 -4.11 1.84 18.34
C THR A 129 -3.51 3.24 18.30
N SER A 130 -4.02 4.15 19.13
CA SER A 130 -3.30 5.37 19.44
C SER A 130 -2.10 5.00 20.30
N ASP A 131 -0.90 5.42 19.91
CA ASP A 131 0.29 5.25 20.75
C ASP A 131 0.42 6.45 21.68
N THR A 132 -0.63 6.68 22.46
CA THR A 132 -0.57 7.47 23.69
C THR A 132 -0.01 6.56 24.76
N ARG A 133 1.26 6.15 24.64
CA ARG A 133 2.02 5.75 25.81
C ARG A 133 2.16 6.99 26.67
N THR A 134 1.15 7.26 27.47
CA THR A 134 1.27 8.11 28.64
C THR A 134 2.49 7.61 29.40
N VAL A 135 3.34 8.56 29.78
CA VAL A 135 4.64 8.40 30.46
C VAL A 135 4.58 7.47 31.69
N THR A 136 3.38 7.13 32.15
CA THR A 136 3.07 6.26 33.28
C THR A 136 2.97 4.75 32.96
N GLY A 137 3.07 4.31 31.70
CA GLY A 137 3.29 2.89 31.37
C GLY A 137 2.16 1.88 31.65
N ASP A 138 1.09 2.28 32.33
CA ASP A 138 0.07 1.36 32.87
C ASP A 138 -1.25 1.31 32.09
N GLU A 139 -1.52 2.28 31.20
CA GLU A 139 -2.76 2.31 30.41
C GLU A 139 -2.61 1.49 29.12
N PRO A 140 -3.49 0.51 28.86
CA PRO A 140 -3.46 -0.25 27.61
C PRO A 140 -3.78 0.67 26.42
N SER A 141 -3.06 0.50 25.30
CA SER A 141 -3.28 1.31 24.11
C SER A 141 -4.72 1.18 23.60
N LYS A 142 -5.45 2.31 23.52
CA LYS A 142 -6.83 2.34 23.05
C LYS A 142 -6.87 1.96 21.57
N THR A 143 -7.72 0.99 21.22
CA THR A 143 -8.00 0.67 19.82
C THR A 143 -8.90 1.75 19.23
N ILE A 144 -8.42 2.40 18.16
CA ILE A 144 -9.10 3.54 17.51
C ILE A 144 -9.67 3.18 16.13
N ALA A 145 -9.19 2.10 15.53
CA ALA A 145 -9.76 1.54 14.31
C ALA A 145 -9.40 0.06 14.15
N GLU A 146 -10.17 -0.64 13.33
CA GLU A 146 -9.87 -1.98 12.84
C GLU A 146 -9.85 -1.99 11.33
N TRP A 147 -8.95 -2.78 10.75
CA TRP A 147 -8.85 -2.94 9.30
C TRP A 147 -8.99 -4.40 8.90
N LYS A 148 -10.02 -4.69 8.12
CA LYS A 148 -10.25 -5.97 7.45
C LYS A 148 -9.85 -5.86 5.99
N HIS A 149 -8.83 -6.61 5.59
CA HIS A 149 -8.30 -6.64 4.24
C HIS A 149 -8.82 -7.86 3.45
N PRO A 150 -9.12 -7.72 2.14
CA PRO A 150 -9.60 -8.82 1.31
C PRO A 150 -8.49 -9.81 0.94
N TRP A 151 -8.90 -11.05 0.64
CA TRP A 151 -8.00 -12.13 0.19
C TRP A 151 -7.37 -11.90 -1.18
N HIS A 152 -8.02 -11.12 -2.03
CA HIS A 152 -7.52 -10.73 -3.35
C HIS A 152 -7.54 -9.22 -3.50
N SER A 153 -6.69 -8.68 -4.36
CA SER A 153 -6.51 -7.24 -4.49
C SER A 153 -7.72 -6.47 -4.99
N GLY A 154 -8.58 -7.12 -5.77
CA GLY A 154 -9.85 -6.56 -6.27
C GLY A 154 -10.97 -6.53 -5.23
N GLY A 155 -10.77 -7.13 -4.06
CA GLY A 155 -11.80 -7.23 -3.04
C GLY A 155 -12.02 -5.91 -2.30
N GLU A 156 -13.08 -5.89 -1.51
CA GLU A 156 -13.42 -4.78 -0.63
C GLU A 156 -12.59 -4.84 0.66
N ALA A 157 -11.92 -3.74 1.00
CA ALA A 157 -11.29 -3.56 2.31
C ALA A 157 -12.17 -2.66 3.17
N ILE A 158 -12.31 -3.01 4.45
CA ILE A 158 -13.18 -2.30 5.39
C ILE A 158 -12.33 -1.76 6.52
N LEU A 159 -12.43 -0.46 6.76
CA LEU A 159 -11.94 0.20 7.96
C LEU A 159 -13.14 0.44 8.88
N SER A 160 -13.09 -0.05 10.10
CA SER A 160 -14.13 0.13 11.10
C SER A 160 -13.59 0.98 12.24
N PHE A 161 -14.44 1.84 12.80
CA PHE A 161 -14.09 2.74 13.90
C PHE A 161 -15.05 2.50 15.08
N PRO A 162 -14.59 2.70 16.33
CA PRO A 162 -15.49 2.75 17.49
C PRO A 162 -16.59 3.80 17.31
N LEU A 163 -17.75 3.57 17.93
CA LEU A 163 -18.91 4.47 17.86
C LEU A 163 -18.60 5.88 18.39
N ASP A 164 -17.72 5.96 19.39
CA ASP A 164 -17.23 7.18 20.04
C ASP A 164 -15.96 7.75 19.38
N SER A 165 -15.56 7.24 18.21
CA SER A 165 -14.35 7.70 17.54
C SER A 165 -14.48 9.15 17.08
N GLN A 166 -13.47 9.95 17.42
CA GLN A 166 -13.35 11.33 16.96
C GLN A 166 -12.93 11.43 15.49
N ASN A 167 -12.33 10.36 14.93
CA ASN A 167 -11.79 10.36 13.57
C ASN A 167 -12.86 10.02 12.52
N CYS A 168 -13.75 9.08 12.82
CA CYS A 168 -14.83 8.68 11.91
C CYS A 168 -15.88 7.87 12.66
N THR A 169 -17.17 8.14 12.43
CA THR A 169 -18.28 7.48 13.12
C THR A 169 -18.85 6.29 12.34
N HIS A 170 -18.40 6.06 11.11
CA HIS A 170 -18.94 5.02 10.24
C HIS A 170 -17.83 4.19 9.60
N PRO A 171 -18.08 2.94 9.21
CA PRO A 171 -17.12 2.16 8.44
C PRO A 171 -16.79 2.82 7.10
N ILE A 172 -15.54 2.70 6.67
CA ILE A 172 -15.08 3.14 5.35
C ILE A 172 -14.78 1.90 4.51
N SER A 173 -15.49 1.79 3.39
CA SER A 173 -15.25 0.76 2.39
C SER A 173 -14.35 1.28 1.27
N LEU A 174 -13.26 0.55 1.00
CA LEU A 174 -12.36 0.79 -0.10
C LEU A 174 -12.51 -0.29 -1.16
N LYS A 175 -13.01 0.10 -2.33
CA LYS A 175 -13.19 -0.76 -3.50
C LYS A 175 -12.60 -0.14 -4.75
N ASN A 176 -12.18 -1.00 -5.66
CA ASN A 176 -11.74 -0.57 -6.98
C ASN A 176 -12.97 -0.36 -7.86
N LYS A 177 -13.20 0.88 -8.32
CA LYS A 177 -14.39 1.22 -9.12
C LYS A 177 -14.33 0.66 -10.54
N ARG A 178 -13.13 0.44 -11.10
CA ARG A 178 -12.97 -0.02 -12.49
C ARG A 178 -11.94 -1.14 -12.57
N PHE A 179 -12.41 -2.32 -12.95
CA PHE A 179 -11.56 -3.49 -13.18
C PHE A 179 -10.43 -3.13 -14.17
N GLY A 180 -9.19 -3.44 -13.81
CA GLY A 180 -7.99 -3.11 -14.61
C GLY A 180 -7.31 -1.78 -14.26
N PHE A 181 -7.99 -0.81 -13.62
CA PHE A 181 -7.36 0.45 -13.20
C PHE A 181 -6.77 0.36 -11.79
N SER A 182 -5.73 1.15 -11.54
CA SER A 182 -5.02 1.14 -10.25
C SER A 182 -5.52 2.17 -9.25
N THR A 183 -6.69 2.74 -9.50
CA THR A 183 -7.39 3.73 -8.69
C THR A 183 -8.24 3.04 -7.64
N GLU A 184 -8.02 3.37 -6.37
CA GLU A 184 -8.88 2.91 -5.28
C GLU A 184 -9.80 4.07 -4.87
N THR A 185 -11.06 3.74 -4.63
CA THR A 185 -12.09 4.73 -4.29
C THR A 185 -12.74 4.36 -2.98
N PHE A 186 -13.13 5.37 -2.20
CA PHE A 186 -13.92 5.20 -1.00
C PHE A 186 -14.91 6.35 -0.85
N THR A 187 -15.86 6.18 0.06
CA THR A 187 -16.83 7.22 0.40
C THR A 187 -16.70 7.56 1.87
N LEU A 188 -16.61 8.84 2.18
CA LEU A 188 -16.56 9.39 3.53
C LEU A 188 -17.60 10.51 3.59
N GLU A 189 -18.54 10.43 4.53
CA GLU A 189 -19.62 11.42 4.69
C GLU A 189 -20.38 11.73 3.39
N SER A 190 -20.75 10.68 2.65
CA SER A 190 -21.42 10.78 1.33
C SER A 190 -20.59 11.44 0.21
N ARG A 191 -19.31 11.76 0.45
CA ARG A 191 -18.43 12.32 -0.56
C ARG A 191 -17.45 11.26 -1.10
N PRO A 192 -17.31 11.13 -2.42
CA PRO A 192 -16.34 10.22 -3.01
C PRO A 192 -14.91 10.76 -2.89
N PHE A 193 -13.99 9.87 -2.53
CA PHE A 193 -12.55 10.10 -2.50
C PHE A 193 -11.84 9.08 -3.39
N ILE A 194 -10.78 9.53 -4.06
CA ILE A 194 -10.04 8.72 -5.04
C ILE A 194 -8.55 8.85 -4.80
N TRP A 195 -7.89 7.72 -4.54
CA TRP A 195 -6.45 7.61 -4.64
C TRP A 195 -6.04 7.38 -6.09
N LYS A 196 -5.30 8.33 -6.66
CA LYS A 196 -4.74 8.27 -8.00
C LYS A 196 -3.22 8.27 -7.93
N LYS A 197 -2.58 7.59 -8.86
CA LYS A 197 -1.13 7.67 -9.03
C LYS A 197 -0.79 8.87 -9.89
N ASP A 198 0.29 9.56 -9.56
CA ASP A 198 0.66 10.80 -10.25
C ASP A 198 1.28 10.49 -11.61
N THR A 199 2.01 9.38 -11.73
CA THR A 199 2.64 8.97 -13.00
C THR A 199 2.40 7.48 -13.28
N CYS A 200 2.15 7.14 -14.55
CA CYS A 200 2.03 5.74 -14.98
C CYS A 200 3.33 4.96 -14.86
N TRP A 201 4.47 5.66 -14.94
CA TRP A 201 5.81 5.08 -14.97
C TRP A 201 6.46 5.00 -13.60
N ASN A 202 6.26 6.03 -12.77
CA ASN A 202 6.79 6.06 -11.41
C ASN A 202 5.67 5.82 -10.39
N TYR A 203 5.58 4.58 -9.93
CA TYR A 203 4.54 4.13 -9.00
C TYR A 203 4.71 4.65 -7.56
N GLN A 204 5.67 5.53 -7.32
CA GLN A 204 6.11 5.93 -5.98
C GLN A 204 5.21 6.99 -5.35
N ASP A 205 4.60 7.85 -6.16
CA ASP A 205 3.85 9.01 -5.69
C ASP A 205 2.34 8.87 -6.01
N MET A 206 1.51 9.32 -5.08
CA MET A 206 0.06 9.20 -5.14
C MET A 206 -0.63 10.43 -4.57
N THR A 207 -1.73 10.84 -5.19
CA THR A 207 -2.56 11.95 -4.74
C THR A 207 -3.96 11.45 -4.38
N LEU A 208 -4.47 11.90 -3.23
CA LEU A 208 -5.84 11.72 -2.81
C LEU A 208 -6.66 12.92 -3.25
N TYR A 209 -7.73 12.65 -3.99
CA TYR A 209 -8.68 13.64 -4.44
C TYR A 209 -10.02 13.47 -3.72
N LYS A 210 -10.58 14.58 -3.26
CA LYS A 210 -12.00 14.70 -2.91
C LYS A 210 -12.77 15.09 -4.15
N VAL A 211 -13.83 14.35 -4.46
CA VAL A 211 -14.56 14.48 -5.73
C VAL A 211 -15.93 15.12 -5.48
N PHE A 212 -16.25 16.12 -6.29
CA PHE A 212 -17.51 16.85 -6.27
C PHE A 212 -18.24 16.68 -7.61
N GLY A 213 -19.56 16.61 -7.57
CA GLY A 213 -20.38 16.43 -8.77
C GLY A 213 -20.23 15.03 -9.40
N SER A 214 -20.68 14.91 -10.65
CA SER A 214 -20.56 13.67 -11.42
C SER A 214 -20.53 13.97 -12.92
N GLY A 215 -20.01 13.02 -13.71
CA GLY A 215 -19.99 13.11 -15.17
C GLY A 215 -19.19 14.31 -15.67
N LYS A 216 -19.78 15.14 -16.52
CA LYS A 216 -19.14 16.33 -17.10
C LYS A 216 -18.91 17.47 -16.10
N GLN A 217 -19.57 17.44 -14.95
CA GLN A 217 -19.42 18.43 -13.88
C GLN A 217 -18.54 17.91 -12.74
N GLU A 218 -17.85 16.78 -12.93
CA GLU A 218 -16.96 16.23 -11.92
C GLU A 218 -15.77 17.18 -11.71
N ARG A 219 -15.62 17.65 -10.48
CA ARG A 219 -14.47 18.44 -10.02
C ARG A 219 -13.72 17.66 -8.96
N ARG A 220 -12.41 17.85 -8.93
CA ARG A 220 -11.52 17.17 -7.99
C ARG A 220 -10.65 18.18 -7.28
N VAL A 221 -10.60 18.06 -5.95
CA VAL A 221 -9.75 18.86 -5.08
C VAL A 221 -8.71 17.95 -4.45
N GLU A 222 -7.45 18.36 -4.48
CA GLU A 222 -6.35 17.63 -3.85
C GLU A 222 -6.43 17.80 -2.33
N VAL A 223 -6.45 16.68 -1.59
CA VAL A 223 -6.56 16.69 -0.13
C VAL A 223 -5.43 15.97 0.58
N ALA A 224 -4.70 15.10 -0.14
CA ALA A 224 -3.46 14.53 0.38
C ALA A 224 -2.50 14.14 -0.74
N LYS A 225 -1.19 14.16 -0.44
CA LYS A 225 -0.14 13.67 -1.34
C LYS A 225 0.81 12.75 -0.61
N TYR A 226 1.11 11.62 -1.22
CA TYR A 226 2.03 10.62 -0.73
C TYR A 226 3.25 10.54 -1.63
N ALA A 227 4.43 10.51 -1.02
CA ALA A 227 5.66 10.09 -1.67
C ALA A 227 6.24 8.88 -0.94
N GLN A 228 6.47 7.81 -1.70
CA GLN A 228 7.22 6.67 -1.19
C GLN A 228 8.61 7.10 -0.76
N LYS A 229 9.14 6.46 0.28
CA LYS A 229 10.50 6.66 0.75
C LYS A 229 11.49 6.58 -0.42
N TRP A 230 12.27 7.65 -0.60
CA TRP A 230 13.20 7.84 -1.71
C TRP A 230 14.67 7.55 -1.34
N TRP A 231 14.94 7.00 -0.15
CA TRP A 231 16.29 6.63 0.28
C TRP A 231 16.36 5.20 0.83
N GLY A 232 17.41 4.47 0.46
CA GLY A 232 17.62 3.08 0.85
C GLY A 232 16.85 2.07 0.00
N GLY A 233 16.70 0.85 0.51
CA GLY A 233 16.12 -0.29 -0.23
C GLY A 233 14.62 -0.13 -0.58
N TRP A 234 14.14 -1.04 -1.42
CA TRP A 234 12.75 -1.07 -1.90
C TRP A 234 11.79 -1.55 -0.81
N VAL A 235 11.27 -0.60 -0.05
CA VAL A 235 10.31 -0.83 1.05
C VAL A 235 9.08 0.05 0.86
N THR A 236 7.93 -0.43 1.33
CA THR A 236 6.68 0.36 1.33
C THR A 236 6.66 1.24 2.57
N GLY A 237 6.15 2.46 2.46
CA GLY A 237 6.25 3.48 3.49
C GLY A 237 6.81 4.77 2.87
N GLY A 238 6.71 5.87 3.59
CA GLY A 238 7.02 7.18 3.03
C GLY A 238 6.31 8.30 3.76
N THR A 239 6.29 9.45 3.10
CA THR A 239 5.68 10.67 3.63
C THR A 239 4.29 10.83 3.03
N LEU A 240 3.32 11.13 3.88
CA LEU A 240 1.99 11.55 3.49
C LEU A 240 1.76 12.96 4.04
N VAL A 241 1.45 13.92 3.18
CA VAL A 241 0.97 15.25 3.57
C VAL A 241 -0.54 15.33 3.37
N VAL A 242 -1.26 15.92 4.32
CA VAL A 242 -2.73 15.91 4.38
C VAL A 242 -3.25 17.30 4.73
N ASP A 243 -4.31 17.74 4.04
CA ASP A 243 -5.16 18.83 4.51
C ASP A 243 -6.25 18.28 5.42
N GLU A 244 -6.03 18.39 6.73
CA GLU A 244 -6.95 17.85 7.75
C GLU A 244 -8.25 18.64 7.87
N LYS A 245 -8.35 19.80 7.22
CA LYS A 245 -9.63 20.49 7.08
C LYS A 245 -10.56 19.76 6.13
N GLU A 246 -10.00 18.94 5.23
CA GLU A 246 -10.75 18.25 4.19
C GLU A 246 -10.93 16.74 4.45
N VAL A 247 -9.95 16.10 5.10
CA VAL A 247 -9.98 14.68 5.49
C VAL A 247 -9.15 14.42 6.75
N ASP A 248 -9.71 13.70 7.71
CA ASP A 248 -9.01 13.30 8.94
C ASP A 248 -7.67 12.57 8.64
N GLY A 249 -6.62 12.91 9.38
CA GLY A 249 -5.27 12.40 9.16
C GLY A 249 -5.15 10.89 9.33
N LEU A 250 -5.81 10.32 10.35
CA LEU A 250 -5.85 8.87 10.55
C LEU A 250 -6.54 8.19 9.38
N VAL A 251 -7.68 8.71 8.93
CA VAL A 251 -8.41 8.19 7.77
C VAL A 251 -7.54 8.23 6.51
N ALA A 252 -6.85 9.34 6.24
CA ALA A 252 -5.94 9.46 5.11
C ALA A 252 -4.79 8.44 5.18
N CYS A 253 -4.17 8.25 6.36
CA CYS A 253 -3.14 7.25 6.57
C CYS A 253 -3.64 5.81 6.33
N LEU A 254 -4.77 5.43 6.94
CA LEU A 254 -5.29 4.07 6.86
C LEU A 254 -5.77 3.73 5.45
N THR A 255 -6.47 4.66 4.79
CA THR A 255 -6.89 4.45 3.40
C THR A 255 -5.69 4.29 2.47
N LEU A 256 -4.65 5.11 2.63
CA LEU A 256 -3.39 4.94 1.89
C LEU A 256 -2.75 3.57 2.15
N MET A 257 -2.68 3.12 3.41
CA MET A 257 -2.11 1.82 3.75
C MET A 257 -2.84 0.66 3.07
N VAL A 258 -4.18 0.74 3.01
CA VAL A 258 -5.00 -0.21 2.25
C VAL A 258 -4.59 -0.21 0.78
N VAL A 259 -4.48 0.97 0.16
CA VAL A 259 -4.09 1.11 -1.25
C VAL A 259 -2.69 0.51 -1.50
N LEU A 260 -1.72 0.81 -0.63
CA LEU A 260 -0.36 0.29 -0.73
C LEU A 260 -0.31 -1.23 -0.56
N LYS A 261 -1.11 -1.80 0.35
CA LYS A 261 -1.22 -3.27 0.51
C LYS A 261 -1.87 -3.92 -0.71
N LYS A 262 -3.00 -3.41 -1.20
CA LYS A 262 -3.63 -3.89 -2.45
C LYS A 262 -2.68 -3.80 -3.64
N ARG A 263 -1.87 -2.74 -3.72
CA ARG A 263 -0.83 -2.60 -4.75
C ARG A 263 0.19 -3.74 -4.72
N ARG A 264 0.75 -4.05 -3.55
CA ARG A 264 1.69 -5.18 -3.40
C ARG A 264 1.02 -6.52 -3.74
N GLN A 265 -0.22 -6.70 -3.29
CA GLN A 265 -0.99 -7.91 -3.57
C GLN A 265 -1.21 -8.11 -5.06
N ARG A 266 -1.53 -7.05 -5.82
CA ARG A 266 -1.61 -7.11 -7.30
C ARG A 266 -0.30 -7.50 -7.95
N GLN A 267 0.81 -6.96 -7.45
CA GLN A 267 2.12 -7.32 -7.97
C GLN A 267 2.40 -8.80 -7.75
N ALA A 268 2.09 -9.33 -6.57
CA ALA A 268 2.22 -10.74 -6.24
C ALA A 268 1.29 -11.64 -7.06
N GLU A 269 0.02 -11.25 -7.24
CA GLU A 269 -0.96 -11.97 -8.08
C GLU A 269 -0.52 -12.03 -9.54
N ARG A 270 0.10 -10.96 -10.07
CA ARG A 270 0.62 -10.93 -11.45
C ARG A 270 1.88 -11.77 -11.61
N SER A 271 2.78 -11.78 -10.62
CA SER A 271 4.00 -12.60 -10.66
C SER A 271 3.70 -14.08 -10.40
N GLY A 272 2.68 -14.40 -9.60
CA GLY A 272 2.32 -15.77 -9.19
C GLY A 272 1.57 -16.58 -10.25
N GLY A 273 1.12 -15.96 -11.35
CA GLY A 273 0.56 -16.66 -12.50
C GLY A 273 1.61 -17.28 -13.44
N GLY A 274 2.89 -16.96 -13.23
CA GLY A 274 4.01 -17.54 -13.97
C GLY A 274 4.70 -18.62 -13.16
N GLY A 275 4.15 -19.83 -13.17
CA GLY A 275 4.94 -21.05 -12.95
C GLY A 275 5.95 -21.20 -14.09
N GLY A 276 6.98 -20.36 -14.09
CA GLY A 276 8.04 -20.31 -15.09
C GLY A 276 9.36 -20.67 -14.42
N ASN A 277 9.64 -21.97 -14.43
CA ASN A 277 10.88 -22.60 -14.05
C ASN A 277 12.12 -21.80 -14.50
N GLY A 278 12.93 -21.35 -13.55
CA GLY A 278 14.17 -20.60 -13.81
C GLY A 278 15.13 -20.78 -12.63
N GLY A 279 15.44 -22.03 -12.31
CA GLY A 279 16.50 -22.39 -11.38
C GLY A 279 17.64 -23.08 -12.12
N GLY A 280 18.87 -22.75 -11.74
CA GLY A 280 20.10 -23.48 -12.06
C GLY A 280 20.86 -22.95 -13.25
#